data_AF-W0FQ49-F1
#
_entry.id   AF-W0FQ49-F1
#
_cell.length_a   1.000
_cell.length_b   1.000
_cell.length_c   1.000
_cell.angle_alpha   90.00
_cell.angle_beta   90.00
_cell.angle_gamma   90.00
#
_symmetry.space_group_name_H-M   'P 1'
#
loop_
_entity.id
_entity.type
_entity.pdbx_description
1 polymer ?
#
loop_
_entity_poly.entity_id
_entity_poly.type
_entity_poly.pdbx_seq_one_letter_code
_entity_poly.pdbx_strand_id
1 'polypeptide(L)' 'MLAEEHYPLPERTQQTLEHALLNAIAQFIDSYQRKLRELIAISVILPGLVDPDSGKIHYMPHIQVENWGLVEALEERF' A
#
# COMPACT_ATOMS: atom_id res chain seq x y z
N MET A 1 -9.04 -4.05 -19.43
CA MET A 1 -8.24 -3.64 -18.26
C MET A 1 -8.04 -2.13 -18.33
N LEU A 2 -8.29 -1.36 -17.25
CA LEU A 2 -8.24 0.11 -17.27
C LEU A 2 -6.80 0.65 -17.25
N ALA A 3 -5.96 0.05 -16.40
CA ALA A 3 -4.52 0.22 -16.25
C ALA A 3 -4.00 -0.88 -15.29
N GLU A 4 -2.75 -1.32 -15.45
CA GLU A 4 -2.04 -2.19 -14.50
C GLU A 4 -0.56 -1.84 -14.61
N GLU A 5 0.13 -1.78 -13.47
CA GLU A 5 1.56 -1.52 -13.41
C GLU A 5 2.21 -2.38 -12.33
N HIS A 6 3.46 -2.79 -12.59
CA HIS A 6 4.24 -3.58 -11.64
C HIS A 6 5.41 -2.75 -11.14
N TYR A 7 5.49 -2.61 -9.82
CA TYR A 7 6.54 -1.86 -9.13
C TYR A 7 7.40 -2.83 -8.32
N PRO A 8 8.73 -2.87 -8.54
CA PRO A 8 9.61 -3.63 -7.66
C PRO A 8 9.68 -2.93 -6.29
N LEU A 9 9.50 -3.71 -5.23
CA LEU A 9 9.63 -3.24 -3.84
C LEU A 9 10.80 -3.98 -3.16
N PRO A 10 12.06 -3.57 -3.42
CA PRO A 10 13.25 -4.21 -2.86
C PRO A 10 13.50 -3.87 -1.38
N GLU A 11 12.72 -2.95 -0.82
CA GLU A 11 12.85 -2.43 0.54
C GLU A 11 12.78 -3.53 1.59
N ARG A 12 13.61 -3.39 2.63
CA ARG A 12 13.80 -4.42 3.67
C ARG A 12 13.36 -3.97 5.06
N THR A 13 12.88 -2.73 5.19
CA THR A 13 12.35 -2.20 6.44
C THR A 13 10.93 -1.71 6.25
N GLN A 14 10.11 -1.75 7.31
CA GLN A 14 8.73 -1.27 7.29
C GLN A 14 8.62 0.16 6.74
N GLN A 15 9.42 1.10 7.27
CA GLN A 15 9.36 2.51 6.87
C GLN A 15 9.71 2.73 5.40
N THR A 16 10.74 2.05 4.90
CA THR A 16 11.15 2.20 3.49
C THR A 16 10.12 1.57 2.57
N LEU A 17 9.58 0.40 2.92
CA LEU A 17 8.53 -0.28 2.16
C LEU A 17 7.23 0.53 2.12
N GLU A 18 6.78 1.06 3.26
CA GLU A 18 5.60 1.92 3.34
C GLU A 18 5.75 3.14 2.43
N HIS A 19 6.88 3.83 2.53
CA HIS A 19 7.15 5.01 1.71
C HIS A 19 7.17 4.66 0.22
N ALA A 20 7.82 3.55 -0.16
CA ALA A 20 7.89 3.08 -1.54
C ALA A 20 6.51 2.69 -2.09
N LEU A 21 5.70 1.96 -1.31
CA LEU A 21 4.34 1.56 -1.68
C LEU A 21 3.44 2.79 -1.88
N LEU A 22 3.42 3.71 -0.91
CA LEU A 22 2.61 4.93 -1.00
C LEU A 22 3.03 5.78 -2.20
N ASN A 23 4.32 5.88 -2.49
CA ASN A 23 4.79 6.61 -3.67
C ASN A 23 4.39 5.92 -4.97
N ALA A 24 4.44 4.59 -5.05
CA ALA A 24 4.01 3.84 -6.22
C ALA A 24 2.50 4.02 -6.48
N ILE A 25 1.68 3.98 -5.44
CA ILE A 25 0.23 4.23 -5.56
C ILE A 25 -0.04 5.66 -6.03
N ALA A 26 0.64 6.65 -5.45
CA ALA A 26 0.50 8.05 -5.87
C ALA A 26 0.89 8.24 -7.35
N GLN A 27 2.02 7.67 -7.76
CA GLN A 27 2.48 7.72 -9.14
C GLN A 27 1.48 7.06 -10.09
N PHE A 28 0.90 5.92 -9.71
CA PHE A 28 -0.12 5.25 -10.50
C PHE A 28 -1.39 6.12 -10.63
N ILE A 29 -1.87 6.69 -9.54
CA ILE A 29 -3.05 7.57 -9.55
C ILE A 29 -2.81 8.78 -10.45
N ASP A 30 -1.67 9.45 -10.32
CA ASP A 30 -1.31 10.61 -11.14
C ASP A 30 -1.23 10.25 -12.63
N SER A 31 -0.62 9.10 -12.95
CA SER A 31 -0.47 8.61 -14.33
C SER A 31 -1.83 8.32 -14.99
N TYR A 32 -2.84 7.94 -14.21
CA TYR A 32 -4.18 7.61 -14.70
C TYR A 32 -5.30 8.53 -14.20
N GLN A 33 -4.98 9.71 -13.66
CA GLN A 33 -5.94 10.64 -13.05
C GLN A 33 -7.15 10.95 -13.95
N ARG A 34 -6.93 11.04 -15.27
CA ARG A 34 -8.01 11.28 -16.25
C ARG A 34 -9.01 10.13 -16.36
N LYS A 35 -8.56 8.90 -16.10
CA LYS A 35 -9.38 7.68 -16.07
C LYS A 35 -9.94 7.40 -14.67
N LEU A 36 -9.27 7.85 -13.62
CA LEU A 36 -9.59 7.64 -12.20
C LEU A 36 -10.35 8.83 -11.58
N ARG A 37 -11.27 9.48 -12.32
CA ARG A 37 -11.93 10.73 -11.88
C ARG A 37 -12.67 10.62 -10.54
N GLU A 38 -13.08 9.41 -10.15
CA GLU A 38 -13.71 9.13 -8.86
C GLU A 38 -13.09 7.85 -8.29
N LEU A 39 -11.94 7.98 -7.62
CA LEU A 39 -11.36 6.89 -6.83
C LEU A 39 -12.21 6.72 -5.56
N ILE A 40 -12.97 5.64 -5.48
CA ILE A 40 -13.91 5.40 -4.37
C ILE A 40 -13.36 4.47 -3.29
N ALA A 41 -12.34 3.68 -3.61
CA ALA A 41 -11.76 2.71 -2.70
C ALA A 41 -10.37 2.25 -3.18
N ILE A 42 -9.51 1.92 -2.23
CA ILE A 42 -8.25 1.20 -2.44
C ILE A 42 -8.36 -0.12 -1.69
N SER A 43 -8.15 -1.24 -2.40
CA SER A 43 -8.04 -2.56 -1.78
C SER A 43 -6.60 -3.02 -1.87
N VAL A 44 -6.02 -3.43 -0.73
CA VAL A 44 -4.65 -3.90 -0.64
C VAL A 44 -4.65 -5.38 -0.26
N ILE A 45 -3.90 -6.18 -1.02
CA ILE A 45 -3.64 -7.58 -0.72
C ILE A 45 -2.15 -7.71 -0.46
N LEU A 46 -1.79 -8.23 0.71
CA LEU A 46 -0.41 -8.36 1.15
C LEU A 46 -0.18 -9.72 1.82
N PRO A 47 1.01 -10.33 1.66
CA PRO A 47 1.35 -11.55 2.37
C PRO A 47 1.65 -11.21 3.82
N GLY A 48 0.95 -11.83 4.78
CA GLY A 48 1.17 -11.52 6.19
C GLY A 48 0.00 -11.89 7.10
N LEU A 49 0.17 -11.60 8.39
CA LEU A 49 -0.92 -11.63 9.37
C LEU A 49 -1.39 -10.21 9.61
N VAL A 50 -2.67 -9.98 9.31
CA VAL A 50 -3.35 -8.71 9.54
C VAL A 50 -4.35 -8.95 10.66
N ASP A 51 -4.38 -8.05 11.64
CA ASP A 51 -5.44 -8.01 12.64
C ASP A 51 -6.71 -7.46 11.97
N PRO A 52 -7.80 -8.25 11.90
CA PRO A 52 -9.03 -7.82 11.25
C PRO A 52 -9.76 -6.68 11.98
N ASP A 53 -9.53 -6.50 13.29
CA ASP A 53 -10.19 -5.48 14.09
C ASP A 53 -9.48 -4.13 13.98
N SER A 54 -8.14 -4.13 13.98
CA SER A 54 -7.33 -2.90 13.89
C SER A 54 -6.80 -2.57 12.50
N GLY A 55 -6.86 -3.51 11.55
CA GLY A 55 -6.27 -3.36 10.20
C GLY A 55 -4.74 -3.34 10.20
N LYS A 56 -4.10 -3.60 11.35
CA LYS A 56 -2.64 -3.54 11.51
C LYS A 56 -1.97 -4.82 11.06
N ILE A 57 -0.82 -4.67 10.40
CA ILE A 57 -0.03 -5.80 9.93
C ILE A 57 0.94 -6.19 11.05
N HIS A 58 0.74 -7.40 11.59
CA HIS A 58 1.55 -7.95 12.68
C HIS A 58 2.74 -8.77 12.17
N TYR A 59 2.65 -9.31 10.96
CA TYR A 59 3.72 -10.11 10.39
C TYR A 59 3.74 -9.99 8.88
N MET A 60 4.94 -9.92 8.31
CA MET A 60 5.19 -10.11 6.89
C MET A 60 6.32 -11.12 6.71
N PRO A 61 6.24 -12.01 5.69
CA PRO A 61 7.40 -12.78 5.30
C PRO A 61 8.47 -11.83 4.74
N HIS A 62 9.74 -12.13 5.02
CA HIS A 62 10.94 -11.44 4.52
C HIS A 62 11.28 -10.08 5.12
N ILE A 63 10.39 -9.42 5.87
CA ILE A 63 10.69 -8.17 6.57
C ILE A 63 10.19 -8.17 8.02
N GLN A 64 10.88 -7.46 8.90
CA GLN A 64 10.40 -7.21 10.25
C GLN A 64 9.41 -6.05 10.22
N VAL A 65 8.23 -6.26 10.80
CA VAL A 65 7.16 -5.26 10.94
C VAL A 65 6.72 -5.24 12.40
N GLU A 66 6.39 -4.06 12.91
CA GLU A 66 5.91 -3.86 14.27
C GLU A 66 4.64 -3.01 14.24
N ASN A 67 3.49 -3.66 14.46
CA ASN A 67 2.16 -3.03 14.50
C ASN A 67 1.94 -2.03 13.36
N TRP A 68 2.20 -2.47 12.13
CA TRP A 68 2.26 -1.57 10.98
C TRP A 68 0.85 -1.11 10.55
N GLY A 69 0.55 0.16 10.78
CA GLY A 69 -0.72 0.83 10.44
C GLY A 69 -0.80 1.24 8.97
N LEU A 70 -0.63 0.31 8.03
CA LEU A 70 -0.64 0.63 6.60
C LEU A 70 -1.99 1.21 6.13
N VAL A 71 -3.10 0.72 6.68
CA VAL A 71 -4.44 1.23 6.34
C VAL A 71 -4.58 2.69 6.75
N GLU A 72 -4.17 3.04 7.97
CA GLU A 72 -4.15 4.42 8.48
C GLU A 72 -3.32 5.32 7.56
N ALA A 73 -2.13 4.87 7.15
CA ALA A 73 -1.25 5.62 6.25
C ALA A 73 -1.82 5.81 4.83
N LEU A 74 -2.65 4.87 4.35
CA LEU A 74 -3.34 4.98 3.06
C LEU A 74 -4.50 5.97 3.13
N GLU A 75 -5.32 5.91 4.19
CA GLU A 75 -6.45 6.82 4.43
C GLU A 75 -5.99 8.27 4.67
N GLU A 76 -4.83 8.46 5.31
CA GLU A 76 -4.27 9.80 5.50
C GLU A 76 -3.72 10.42 4.20
N ARG A 77 -3.29 9.60 3.23
CA ARG A 77 -2.57 10.07 2.05
C ARG A 77 -3.43 10.21 0.79
N PHE A 78 -4.50 9.43 0.64
CA PHE A 78 -5.35 9.38 -0.57
C PHE A 78 -6.82 9.61 -0.24
#